data_AF-A0A2N2HX37-F1
#
_entry.id   AF-A0A2N2HX37-F1
#
_cell.length_a   1.000
_cell.length_b   1.000
_cell.length_c   1.000
_cell.angle_alpha   90.00
_cell.angle_beta   90.00
_cell.angle_gamma   90.00
#
_symmetry.space_group_name_H-M   'P 1'
#
loop_
_entity.id
_entity.type
_entity.pdbx_description
1 polymer ?
#
loop_
_entity_poly.entity_id
_entity_poly.type
_entity_poly.pdbx_seq_one_letter_code
_entity_poly.pdbx_strand_id
1 'polypeptide(L)'
;MKCVEKSIQPESVADMTGMVVWRIVKTPAARKLIMSIVHAALQDWSGDSKLKMRMSANVEKIFNEVLSAKGKTENTLTGDVDYAEILRPGFREIIENIDFGELKEALDCSQDDITAVVKMANEEMWRYPAKVVCLLSLLPSVANTAVSAVKETLTPINNLAPDLLADVVLSLADEIDGKEIGLLINELSELVRKVHTGSALLGEPGKPQSANTLSRITRETMSAIDINLLLKTKNSLAEIKEMALQSFIDLLEQSPELSREFFQSHFVSMIASIRKWSRKADAFERLFSDEDIAREFAKGMGEIDAQEIASTISRLCGMLNRVRATTPGIIRNTLSQTINSVDANEVGETVRWLTDDVVESLKPVASEVLPPLIRGIADLLRPDVAGVPAEIEEALAYLKSAINSKEAVV
;
A
#
# COMPACT_ATOMS: atom_id res chain seq x y z
N MET A 1 7.55 -19.23 -57.02
CA MET A 1 6.34 -19.19 -56.15
C MET A 1 6.80 -18.89 -54.73
N LYS A 2 6.63 -17.65 -54.27
CA LYS A 2 6.86 -17.25 -52.86
C LYS A 2 5.50 -17.24 -52.17
N CYS A 3 5.27 -18.16 -51.24
CA CYS A 3 4.15 -18.09 -50.31
C CYS A 3 4.52 -17.05 -49.24
N VAL A 4 3.82 -15.92 -49.26
CA VAL A 4 3.87 -14.91 -48.21
C VAL A 4 2.94 -15.40 -47.11
N GLU A 5 3.53 -15.87 -46.01
CA GLU A 5 2.82 -16.20 -44.78
C GLU A 5 2.41 -14.87 -44.13
N LYS A 6 1.12 -14.52 -44.25
CA LYS A 6 0.53 -13.37 -43.57
C LYS A 6 0.40 -13.73 -42.09
N SER A 7 1.18 -13.10 -41.22
CA SER A 7 0.97 -13.17 -39.78
C SER A 7 -0.37 -12.52 -39.46
N ILE A 8 -1.31 -13.33 -38.97
CA ILE A 8 -2.56 -12.85 -38.38
C ILE A 8 -2.17 -12.34 -36.99
N GLN A 9 -2.18 -11.01 -36.81
CA GLN A 9 -2.10 -10.44 -35.46
C GLN A 9 -3.34 -10.89 -34.67
N PRO A 10 -3.20 -11.27 -33.39
CA PRO A 10 -4.34 -11.58 -32.56
C PRO A 10 -5.18 -10.30 -32.36
N GLU A 11 -6.45 -10.35 -32.75
CA GLU A 11 -7.47 -9.34 -32.40
C GLU A 11 -7.35 -9.02 -30.91
N SER A 12 -7.34 -7.73 -30.56
CA SER A 12 -7.18 -7.30 -29.17
C SER A 12 -8.31 -7.89 -28.33
N VAL A 13 -7.98 -8.39 -27.13
CA VAL A 13 -8.99 -8.87 -26.16
C VAL A 13 -10.02 -7.77 -25.83
N ALA A 14 -9.66 -6.49 -26.01
CA ALA A 14 -10.57 -5.35 -25.94
C ALA A 14 -11.64 -5.38 -27.04
N ASP A 15 -11.29 -5.78 -28.27
CA ASP A 15 -12.22 -5.87 -29.41
C ASP A 15 -13.21 -7.01 -29.21
N MET A 16 -12.74 -8.15 -28.70
CA MET A 16 -13.62 -9.27 -28.33
C MET A 16 -14.56 -8.92 -27.16
N THR A 17 -14.07 -8.24 -26.13
CA THR A 17 -14.89 -7.85 -24.97
C THR A 17 -15.92 -6.78 -25.37
N GLY A 18 -15.50 -5.79 -26.17
CA GLY A 18 -16.37 -4.80 -26.78
C GLY A 18 -17.46 -5.43 -27.64
N MET A 19 -17.13 -6.44 -28.46
CA MET A 19 -18.10 -7.20 -29.26
C MET A 19 -19.13 -7.96 -28.41
N VAL A 20 -18.72 -8.56 -27.29
CA VAL A 20 -19.63 -9.32 -26.41
C VAL A 20 -20.57 -8.39 -25.66
N VAL A 21 -20.05 -7.32 -25.06
CA VAL A 21 -20.86 -6.27 -24.41
C VAL A 21 -21.84 -5.67 -25.40
N TRP A 22 -21.40 -5.38 -26.63
CA TRP A 22 -22.23 -4.85 -27.70
C TRP A 22 -23.34 -5.79 -28.14
N ARG A 23 -23.07 -7.11 -28.20
CA ARG A 23 -24.11 -8.12 -28.49
C ARG A 23 -25.17 -8.20 -27.40
N ILE A 24 -24.77 -8.05 -26.14
CA ILE A 24 -25.68 -8.06 -24.99
C ILE A 24 -26.56 -6.80 -24.99
N VAL A 25 -25.96 -5.62 -25.16
CA VAL A 25 -26.65 -4.32 -25.28
C VAL A 25 -27.65 -4.30 -26.43
N LYS A 26 -27.39 -5.05 -27.51
CA LYS A 26 -28.30 -5.17 -28.67
C LYS A 26 -29.49 -6.09 -28.47
N THR A 27 -29.57 -6.88 -27.41
CA THR A 27 -30.78 -7.67 -27.17
C THR A 27 -31.97 -6.72 -27.00
N PRO A 28 -33.14 -6.99 -27.61
CA PRO A 28 -34.29 -6.09 -27.55
C PRO A 28 -34.67 -5.71 -26.10
N ALA A 29 -34.48 -6.65 -25.16
CA ALA A 29 -34.69 -6.43 -23.75
C ALA A 29 -33.64 -5.48 -23.13
N ALA A 30 -32.34 -5.69 -23.37
CA ALA A 30 -31.30 -4.79 -22.86
C ALA A 30 -31.36 -3.40 -23.50
N ARG A 31 -31.63 -3.32 -24.81
CA ARG A 31 -31.84 -2.04 -25.50
C ARG A 31 -33.01 -1.28 -24.89
N LYS A 32 -34.14 -1.95 -24.65
CA LYS A 32 -35.32 -1.33 -24.04
C LYS A 32 -35.03 -0.86 -22.62
N LEU A 33 -34.31 -1.66 -21.84
CA LEU A 33 -33.92 -1.33 -20.47
C LEU A 33 -32.96 -0.15 -20.42
N ILE A 34 -31.88 -0.17 -21.22
CA ILE A 34 -30.90 0.91 -21.30
C ILE A 34 -31.58 2.18 -21.81
N MET A 35 -32.39 2.11 -22.87
CA MET A 35 -33.13 3.28 -23.36
C MET A 35 -34.12 3.80 -22.32
N SER A 36 -34.78 2.94 -21.55
CA SER A 36 -35.67 3.41 -20.48
C SER A 36 -34.92 4.07 -19.33
N ILE A 37 -33.73 3.58 -18.97
CA ILE A 37 -32.89 4.17 -17.93
C ILE A 37 -32.32 5.51 -18.40
N VAL A 38 -31.77 5.54 -19.62
CA VAL A 38 -31.24 6.77 -20.24
C VAL A 38 -32.34 7.80 -20.40
N HIS A 39 -33.51 7.41 -20.89
CA HIS A 39 -34.67 8.31 -21.04
C HIS A 39 -35.16 8.83 -19.69
N ALA A 40 -35.33 7.97 -18.68
CA ALA A 40 -35.78 8.38 -17.36
C ALA A 40 -34.76 9.32 -16.68
N ALA A 41 -33.46 8.98 -16.74
CA ALA A 41 -32.40 9.81 -16.16
C ALA A 41 -32.26 11.15 -16.88
N LEU A 42 -32.37 11.17 -18.21
CA LEU A 42 -32.31 12.39 -18.99
C LEU A 42 -33.56 13.26 -18.83
N GLN A 43 -34.73 12.65 -18.68
CA GLN A 43 -35.98 13.35 -18.44
C GLN A 43 -35.96 14.01 -17.07
N ASP A 44 -35.55 13.27 -16.04
CA ASP A 44 -35.40 13.75 -14.68
C ASP A 44 -34.36 14.88 -14.59
N TRP A 45 -33.19 14.68 -15.20
CA TRP A 45 -32.17 15.72 -15.32
C TRP A 45 -32.67 16.96 -16.06
N SER A 46 -33.46 16.78 -17.13
CA SER A 46 -33.89 17.90 -17.97
C SER A 46 -34.90 18.83 -17.32
N GLY A 47 -35.73 18.31 -16.39
CA GLY A 47 -36.80 19.04 -15.74
C GLY A 47 -37.59 19.91 -16.74
N ASP A 48 -37.80 21.18 -16.38
CA ASP A 48 -38.45 22.18 -17.26
C ASP A 48 -37.46 23.00 -18.12
N SER A 49 -36.15 22.70 -18.04
CA SER A 49 -35.12 23.50 -18.72
C SER A 49 -35.08 23.22 -20.22
N LYS A 50 -35.32 24.26 -21.03
CA LYS A 50 -35.26 24.18 -22.50
C LYS A 50 -33.88 23.83 -23.03
N LEU A 51 -32.81 24.22 -22.33
CA LEU A 51 -31.45 23.87 -22.71
C LEU A 51 -31.19 22.38 -22.44
N LYS A 52 -31.55 21.90 -21.24
CA LYS A 52 -31.38 20.49 -20.87
C LYS A 52 -32.25 19.55 -21.70
N MET A 53 -33.47 19.96 -22.07
CA MET A 53 -34.31 19.21 -23.00
C MET A 53 -33.66 19.04 -24.38
N ARG A 54 -32.89 20.04 -24.85
CA ARG A 54 -32.13 19.92 -26.11
C ARG A 54 -30.91 19.00 -25.95
N MET A 55 -30.21 19.10 -24.82
CA MET A 55 -29.06 18.25 -24.54
C MET A 55 -29.45 16.78 -24.35
N SER A 56 -30.51 16.51 -23.58
CA SER A 56 -31.08 15.16 -23.44
C SER A 56 -31.52 14.59 -24.78
N ALA A 57 -32.21 15.36 -25.62
CA ALA A 57 -32.59 14.92 -26.96
C ALA A 57 -31.36 14.61 -27.84
N ASN A 58 -30.28 15.38 -27.73
CA ASN A 58 -29.02 15.11 -28.44
C ASN A 58 -28.33 13.84 -27.90
N VAL A 59 -28.29 13.65 -26.58
CA VAL A 59 -27.74 12.44 -25.95
C VAL A 59 -28.56 11.21 -26.37
N GLU A 60 -29.88 11.27 -26.32
CA GLU A 60 -30.76 10.19 -26.79
C GLU A 60 -30.58 9.89 -28.27
N LYS A 61 -30.38 10.92 -29.10
CA LYS A 61 -30.13 10.78 -30.52
C LYS A 61 -28.79 10.09 -30.76
N ILE A 62 -27.71 10.52 -30.09
CA ILE A 62 -26.39 9.88 -30.16
C ILE A 62 -26.50 8.42 -29.69
N PHE A 63 -27.18 8.17 -28.57
CA PHE A 63 -27.37 6.83 -28.03
C PHE A 63 -28.15 5.94 -29.01
N ASN A 64 -29.22 6.46 -29.62
CA ASN A 64 -29.98 5.76 -30.65
C ASN A 64 -29.18 5.52 -31.92
N GLU A 65 -28.39 6.49 -32.39
CA GLU A 65 -27.53 6.36 -33.56
C GLU A 65 -26.46 5.30 -33.31
N VAL A 66 -25.79 5.34 -32.17
CA VAL A 66 -24.80 4.33 -31.74
C VAL A 66 -25.44 2.94 -31.70
N LEU A 67 -26.57 2.78 -31.01
CA LEU A 67 -27.29 1.51 -30.91
C LEU A 67 -27.84 1.01 -32.27
N SER A 68 -28.10 1.91 -33.21
CA SER A 68 -28.72 1.60 -34.51
C SER A 68 -27.72 1.52 -35.68
N ALA A 69 -26.47 1.96 -35.51
CA ALA A 69 -25.48 2.18 -36.58
C ALA A 69 -25.13 0.94 -37.43
N LYS A 70 -25.49 -0.29 -37.03
CA LYS A 70 -25.17 -1.51 -37.81
C LYS A 70 -26.31 -2.04 -38.68
N GLY A 71 -27.49 -1.41 -38.71
CA GLY A 71 -28.58 -1.85 -39.59
C GLY A 71 -28.28 -1.73 -41.10
N LYS A 72 -27.21 -1.03 -41.50
CA LYS A 72 -26.83 -0.80 -42.91
C LYS A 72 -25.54 -1.51 -43.36
N THR A 73 -24.83 -2.20 -42.47
CA THR A 73 -23.48 -2.72 -42.71
C THR A 73 -23.38 -4.21 -42.39
N GLU A 74 -24.35 -4.99 -42.88
CA GLU A 74 -24.32 -6.46 -42.80
C GLU A 74 -23.48 -7.13 -43.90
N ASN A 75 -23.01 -6.38 -44.90
CA ASN A 75 -22.24 -6.93 -46.04
C ASN A 75 -20.73 -6.66 -46.04
N THR A 76 -20.16 -6.11 -44.96
CA THR A 76 -18.70 -5.90 -44.86
C THR A 76 -18.19 -6.48 -43.54
N LEU A 77 -18.21 -7.82 -43.47
CA LEU A 77 -17.37 -8.56 -42.54
C LEU A 77 -15.90 -8.27 -42.87
N THR A 78 -15.08 -7.97 -41.86
CA THR A 78 -13.63 -7.69 -41.89
C THR A 78 -13.15 -6.24 -42.08
N GLY A 79 -13.87 -5.25 -41.54
CA GLY A 79 -13.33 -3.89 -41.37
C GLY A 79 -13.36 -3.48 -39.91
N ASP A 80 -12.19 -3.19 -39.35
CA ASP A 80 -11.96 -2.61 -38.03
C ASP A 80 -12.80 -1.32 -37.89
N VAL A 81 -13.82 -1.34 -37.03
CA VAL A 81 -14.68 -0.18 -36.81
C VAL A 81 -14.03 0.64 -35.70
N ASP A 82 -13.38 1.74 -36.05
CA ASP A 82 -12.82 2.67 -35.07
C ASP A 82 -13.96 3.45 -34.39
N TYR A 83 -14.44 2.91 -33.27
CA TYR A 83 -15.49 3.52 -32.46
C TYR A 83 -15.07 4.89 -31.89
N ALA A 84 -13.78 5.15 -31.72
CA ALA A 84 -13.31 6.44 -31.21
C ALA A 84 -13.51 7.55 -32.26
N GLU A 85 -13.28 7.26 -33.54
CA GLU A 85 -13.55 8.23 -34.62
C GLU A 85 -15.04 8.55 -34.76
N ILE A 86 -15.92 7.56 -34.56
CA ILE A 86 -17.38 7.76 -34.63
C ILE A 86 -17.88 8.59 -33.45
N LEU A 87 -17.36 8.36 -32.24
CA LEU A 87 -17.82 9.03 -31.02
C LEU A 87 -17.20 10.42 -30.82
N ARG A 88 -16.03 10.70 -31.41
CA ARG A 88 -15.27 11.95 -31.20
C ARG A 88 -16.08 13.22 -31.48
N PRO A 89 -16.87 13.35 -32.57
CA PRO A 89 -17.66 14.56 -32.82
C PRO A 89 -18.73 14.77 -31.75
N GLY A 90 -19.46 13.72 -31.37
CA GLY A 90 -20.49 13.79 -30.34
C GLY A 90 -19.91 14.09 -28.96
N PHE A 91 -18.77 13.48 -28.62
CA PHE A 91 -18.07 13.77 -27.36
C PHE A 91 -17.58 15.22 -27.30
N ARG A 92 -17.06 15.77 -28.41
CA ARG A 92 -16.67 17.18 -28.49
C ARG A 92 -17.86 18.10 -28.27
N GLU A 93 -18.97 17.85 -28.95
CA GLU A 93 -20.19 18.64 -28.80
C GLU A 93 -20.72 18.60 -27.35
N ILE A 94 -20.63 17.44 -26.69
CA ILE A 94 -20.99 17.30 -25.27
C ILE A 94 -20.07 18.16 -24.39
N ILE A 95 -18.75 18.05 -24.54
CA ILE A 95 -17.79 18.81 -23.72
C ILE A 95 -17.91 20.32 -23.94
N GLU A 96 -18.14 20.77 -25.17
CA GLU A 96 -18.29 22.20 -25.51
C GLU A 96 -19.56 22.82 -24.90
N ASN A 97 -20.59 22.02 -24.62
CA ASN A 97 -21.90 22.49 -24.17
C ASN A 97 -22.27 22.07 -22.74
N ILE A 98 -21.48 21.20 -22.08
CA ILE A 98 -21.71 20.81 -20.68
C ILE A 98 -21.29 21.94 -19.74
N ASP A 99 -22.21 22.31 -18.86
CA ASP A 99 -21.89 23.04 -17.63
C ASP A 99 -21.59 22.02 -16.51
N PHE A 100 -20.31 21.91 -16.14
CA PHE A 100 -19.89 20.98 -15.09
C PHE A 100 -20.39 21.38 -13.69
N GLY A 101 -20.73 22.65 -13.47
CA GLY A 101 -21.35 23.10 -12.21
C GLY A 101 -22.77 22.58 -12.08
N GLU A 102 -23.55 22.64 -13.16
CA GLU A 102 -24.91 22.08 -13.20
C GLU A 102 -24.90 20.53 -13.15
N LEU A 103 -23.86 19.89 -13.69
CA LEU A 103 -23.65 18.45 -13.53
C LEU A 103 -23.39 18.08 -12.07
N LYS A 104 -22.58 18.86 -11.36
CA LYS A 104 -22.33 18.68 -9.92
C LYS A 104 -23.64 18.81 -9.14
N GLU A 105 -24.40 19.89 -9.35
CA GLU A 105 -25.69 20.11 -8.67
C GLU A 105 -26.68 18.96 -8.93
N ALA A 106 -26.72 18.43 -10.15
CA ALA A 106 -27.55 17.27 -10.46
C ALA A 106 -27.09 15.99 -9.74
N LEU A 107 -25.79 15.76 -9.61
CA LEU A 107 -25.23 14.64 -8.87
C LEU A 107 -25.53 14.76 -7.37
N ASP A 108 -25.33 15.95 -6.79
CA ASP A 108 -25.58 16.23 -5.38
C ASP A 108 -27.08 16.04 -5.05
N CYS A 109 -27.98 16.49 -5.93
CA CYS A 109 -29.43 16.31 -5.77
C CYS A 109 -29.91 14.86 -5.97
N SER A 110 -29.14 14.00 -6.64
CA SER A 110 -29.57 12.63 -6.98
C SER A 110 -28.91 11.54 -6.12
N GLN A 111 -28.10 11.91 -5.13
CA GLN A 111 -27.35 10.98 -4.28
C GLN A 111 -28.26 9.92 -3.62
N ASP A 112 -29.41 10.33 -3.07
CA ASP A 112 -30.35 9.43 -2.40
C ASP A 112 -31.01 8.46 -3.39
N ASP A 113 -31.39 8.96 -4.57
CA ASP A 113 -32.02 8.15 -5.63
C ASP A 113 -31.04 7.15 -6.22
N ILE A 114 -29.78 7.56 -6.46
CA ILE A 114 -28.71 6.66 -6.89
C ILE A 114 -28.50 5.56 -5.85
N THR A 115 -28.46 5.92 -4.57
CA THR A 115 -28.30 4.95 -3.47
C THR A 115 -29.47 3.95 -3.42
N ALA A 116 -30.70 4.41 -3.62
CA ALA A 116 -31.89 3.56 -3.69
C ALA A 116 -31.84 2.60 -4.88
N VAL A 117 -31.42 3.08 -6.06
CA VAL A 117 -31.25 2.25 -7.26
C VAL A 117 -30.16 1.21 -7.06
N VAL A 118 -29.01 1.59 -6.49
CA VAL A 118 -27.91 0.65 -6.18
C VAL A 118 -28.38 -0.42 -5.20
N LYS A 119 -29.13 -0.05 -4.16
CA LYS A 119 -29.69 -1.00 -3.19
C LYS A 119 -30.63 -2.00 -3.87
N MET A 120 -31.58 -1.51 -4.67
CA MET A 120 -32.52 -2.36 -5.42
C MET A 120 -31.78 -3.32 -6.37
N ALA A 121 -30.79 -2.80 -7.12
CA ALA A 121 -30.01 -3.61 -8.04
C ALA A 121 -29.18 -4.68 -7.32
N ASN A 122 -28.58 -4.33 -6.18
CA ASN A 122 -27.83 -5.26 -5.34
C ASN A 122 -28.74 -6.37 -4.80
N GLU A 123 -29.90 -6.01 -4.25
CA GLU A 123 -30.90 -6.98 -3.75
C GLU A 123 -31.35 -7.97 -4.85
N GLU A 124 -31.62 -7.48 -6.06
CA GLU A 124 -32.06 -8.33 -7.17
C GLU A 124 -30.93 -9.20 -7.73
N MET A 125 -29.70 -8.67 -7.80
CA MET A 125 -28.53 -9.44 -8.25
C MET A 125 -28.27 -10.66 -7.35
N TRP A 126 -28.31 -10.47 -6.03
CA TRP A 126 -28.02 -11.55 -5.08
C TRP A 126 -29.11 -12.63 -5.02
N ARG A 127 -30.30 -12.39 -5.57
CA ARG A 127 -31.31 -13.45 -5.80
C ARG A 127 -30.85 -14.48 -6.84
N TYR A 128 -29.91 -14.12 -7.72
CA TYR A 128 -29.37 -14.99 -8.76
C TYR A 128 -27.85 -15.18 -8.62
N PRO A 129 -27.36 -15.86 -7.57
CA PRO A 129 -25.93 -15.93 -7.25
C PRO A 129 -25.07 -16.52 -8.38
N ALA A 130 -25.61 -17.46 -9.16
CA ALA A 130 -24.91 -18.01 -10.33
C ALA A 130 -24.61 -16.93 -11.38
N LYS A 131 -25.53 -15.99 -11.62
CA LYS A 131 -25.32 -14.87 -12.56
C LYS A 131 -24.27 -13.90 -12.01
N VAL A 132 -24.24 -13.68 -10.70
CA VAL A 132 -23.20 -12.89 -10.03
C VAL A 132 -21.83 -13.53 -10.25
N VAL A 133 -21.69 -14.84 -10.04
CA VAL A 133 -20.42 -15.55 -10.30
C VAL A 133 -19.99 -15.44 -11.77
N CYS A 134 -20.92 -15.60 -12.71
CA CYS A 134 -20.63 -15.38 -14.13
C CYS A 134 -20.19 -13.95 -14.42
N LEU A 135 -20.80 -12.95 -13.79
CA LEU A 135 -20.40 -11.55 -13.95
C LEU A 135 -19.02 -11.29 -13.32
N LEU A 136 -18.72 -11.88 -12.17
CA LEU A 136 -17.40 -11.82 -11.53
C LEU A 136 -16.31 -12.42 -12.43
N SER A 137 -16.64 -13.39 -13.28
CA SER A 137 -15.67 -13.96 -14.24
C SER A 137 -15.21 -12.96 -15.32
N LEU A 138 -15.97 -11.87 -15.54
CA LEU A 138 -15.60 -10.79 -16.45
C LEU A 138 -14.64 -9.78 -15.81
N LEU A 139 -14.51 -9.78 -14.48
CA LEU A 139 -13.69 -8.80 -13.76
C LEU A 139 -12.24 -8.72 -14.24
N PRO A 140 -11.51 -9.83 -14.52
CA PRO A 140 -10.15 -9.73 -15.01
C PRO A 140 -10.04 -8.96 -16.33
N SER A 141 -10.95 -9.20 -17.27
CA SER A 141 -10.97 -8.49 -18.56
C SER A 141 -11.29 -7.02 -18.37
N VAL A 142 -12.31 -6.72 -17.55
CA VAL A 142 -12.68 -5.33 -17.20
C VAL A 142 -11.51 -4.62 -16.52
N ALA A 143 -10.83 -5.28 -15.57
CA ALA A 143 -9.68 -4.71 -14.87
C ALA A 143 -8.52 -4.41 -15.84
N ASN A 144 -8.21 -5.32 -16.76
CA ASN A 144 -7.13 -5.09 -17.75
C ASN A 144 -7.46 -3.92 -18.69
N THR A 145 -8.72 -3.83 -19.15
CA THR A 145 -9.17 -2.70 -19.96
C THR A 145 -9.14 -1.40 -19.16
N ALA A 146 -9.58 -1.43 -17.89
CA ALA A 146 -9.56 -0.27 -17.01
C ALA A 146 -8.13 0.22 -16.73
N VAL A 147 -7.18 -0.68 -16.45
CA VAL A 147 -5.76 -0.33 -16.28
C VAL A 147 -5.22 0.37 -17.54
N SER A 148 -5.57 -0.16 -18.71
CA SER A 148 -5.15 0.45 -19.99
C SER A 148 -5.77 1.83 -20.19
N ALA A 149 -7.08 1.97 -19.92
CA ALA A 149 -7.77 3.25 -20.01
C ALA A 149 -7.22 4.29 -19.03
N VAL A 150 -7.03 3.91 -17.76
CA VAL A 150 -6.44 4.77 -16.72
C VAL A 150 -5.05 5.24 -17.12
N LYS A 151 -4.21 4.34 -17.69
CA LYS A 151 -2.89 4.72 -18.20
C LYS A 151 -2.98 5.82 -19.28
N GLU A 152 -3.87 5.68 -20.25
CA GLU A 152 -4.06 6.69 -21.30
C GLU A 152 -4.62 8.00 -20.72
N THR A 153 -5.51 7.95 -19.73
CA THR A 153 -6.05 9.14 -19.04
C THR A 153 -5.01 9.87 -18.19
N LEU A 154 -4.11 9.14 -17.52
CA LEU A 154 -3.05 9.74 -16.69
C LEU A 154 -1.97 10.43 -17.53
N THR A 155 -1.81 10.04 -18.80
CA THR A 155 -0.75 10.60 -19.66
C THR A 155 -0.89 12.11 -19.86
N PRO A 156 -2.07 12.66 -20.21
CA PRO A 156 -2.30 14.11 -20.21
C PRO A 156 -2.12 14.77 -18.84
N ILE A 157 -2.60 14.13 -17.76
CA ILE A 157 -2.53 14.67 -16.40
C ILE A 157 -1.07 14.86 -15.95
N ASN A 158 -0.18 13.94 -16.33
CA ASN A 158 1.24 14.03 -16.04
C ASN A 158 1.95 15.21 -16.73
N ASN A 159 1.30 15.88 -17.69
CA ASN A 159 1.82 17.10 -18.32
C ASN A 159 1.35 18.39 -17.63
N LEU A 160 0.46 18.30 -16.62
CA LEU A 160 0.04 19.45 -15.84
C LEU A 160 1.15 19.90 -14.91
N ALA A 161 1.13 21.19 -14.55
CA ALA A 161 2.06 21.72 -13.56
C ALA A 161 1.73 21.13 -12.18
N PRO A 162 2.73 20.72 -11.37
CA PRO A 162 2.50 20.03 -10.09
C PRO A 162 1.67 20.84 -9.08
N ASP A 163 1.82 22.16 -9.07
CA ASP A 163 1.06 23.09 -8.23
C ASP A 163 -0.43 23.07 -8.57
N LEU A 164 -0.78 23.20 -9.86
CA LEU A 164 -2.17 23.13 -10.31
C LEU A 164 -2.82 21.78 -10.01
N LEU A 165 -2.07 20.68 -10.20
CA LEU A 165 -2.58 19.35 -9.89
C LEU A 165 -2.80 19.17 -8.39
N ALA A 166 -1.88 19.65 -7.56
CA ALA A 166 -2.01 19.59 -6.11
C ALA A 166 -3.23 20.38 -5.62
N ASP A 167 -3.42 21.62 -6.11
CA ASP A 167 -4.57 22.45 -5.75
C ASP A 167 -5.90 21.78 -6.08
N VAL A 168 -6.03 21.20 -7.28
CA VAL A 168 -7.24 20.47 -7.68
C VAL A 168 -7.46 19.24 -6.80
N VAL A 169 -6.41 18.44 -6.55
CA VAL A 169 -6.53 17.23 -5.73
C VAL A 169 -6.90 17.56 -4.28
N LEU A 170 -6.30 18.60 -3.69
CA LEU A 170 -6.60 19.03 -2.33
C LEU A 170 -8.03 19.57 -2.22
N SER A 171 -8.47 20.39 -3.19
CA SER A 171 -9.85 20.88 -3.23
C SER A 171 -10.87 19.75 -3.34
N LEU A 172 -10.56 18.68 -4.08
CA LEU A 172 -11.43 17.50 -4.16
C LEU A 172 -11.38 16.68 -2.87
N ALA A 173 -10.23 16.59 -2.21
CA ALA A 173 -10.07 15.88 -0.95
C ALA A 173 -10.91 16.50 0.18
N ASP A 174 -11.02 17.84 0.20
CA ASP A 174 -11.83 18.57 1.19
C ASP A 174 -13.33 18.29 1.08
N GLU A 175 -13.82 17.86 -0.09
CA GLU A 175 -15.23 17.52 -0.29
C GLU A 175 -15.59 16.08 0.16
N ILE A 176 -14.60 15.28 0.56
CA ILE A 176 -14.82 13.86 0.87
C ILE A 176 -15.35 13.67 2.31
N ASP A 177 -16.47 12.94 2.44
CA ASP A 177 -17.01 12.57 3.74
C ASP A 177 -16.19 11.42 4.39
N GLY A 178 -15.36 11.79 5.36
CA GLY A 178 -14.55 10.84 6.15
C GLY A 178 -15.37 9.81 6.94
N LYS A 179 -16.63 10.10 7.29
CA LYS A 179 -17.50 9.16 8.01
C LYS A 179 -17.95 8.04 7.09
N GLU A 180 -18.41 8.36 5.89
CA GLU A 180 -18.82 7.35 4.89
C GLU A 180 -17.62 6.50 4.45
N ILE A 181 -16.41 7.10 4.36
CA ILE A 181 -15.18 6.32 4.19
C ILE A 181 -14.99 5.32 5.33
N GLY A 182 -15.17 5.75 6.59
CA GLY A 182 -15.04 4.87 7.74
C GLY A 182 -15.98 3.66 7.69
N LEU A 183 -17.23 3.87 7.29
CA LEU A 183 -18.21 2.79 7.09
C LEU A 183 -17.78 1.84 5.96
N LEU A 184 -17.31 2.39 4.84
CA LEU A 184 -16.78 1.58 3.74
C LEU A 184 -15.55 0.76 4.16
N ILE A 185 -14.61 1.36 4.91
CA ILE A 185 -13.42 0.68 5.42
C ILE A 185 -13.80 -0.53 6.30
N ASN A 186 -14.87 -0.43 7.09
CA ASN A 186 -15.35 -1.55 7.91
C ASN A 186 -15.81 -2.73 7.04
N GLU A 187 -16.64 -2.47 6.04
CA GLU A 187 -17.12 -3.51 5.11
C GLU A 187 -15.97 -4.12 4.30
N LEU A 188 -15.00 -3.30 3.86
CA LEU A 188 -13.80 -3.77 3.18
C LEU A 188 -12.91 -4.61 4.10
N SER A 189 -12.77 -4.25 5.37
CA SER A 189 -12.00 -5.01 6.36
C SER A 189 -12.61 -6.41 6.57
N GLU A 190 -13.94 -6.49 6.65
CA GLU A 190 -14.66 -7.75 6.70
C GLU A 190 -14.50 -8.58 5.42
N LEU A 191 -14.52 -7.94 4.26
CA LEU A 191 -14.24 -8.60 2.98
C LEU A 191 -12.82 -9.17 2.94
N VAL A 192 -11.81 -8.37 3.30
CA VAL A 192 -10.40 -8.81 3.37
C VAL A 192 -10.25 -9.98 4.34
N ARG A 193 -10.88 -9.92 5.52
CA ARG A 193 -10.89 -11.02 6.49
C ARG A 193 -11.46 -12.31 5.89
N LYS A 194 -12.59 -12.23 5.18
CA LYS A 194 -13.24 -13.38 4.52
C LYS A 194 -12.37 -13.95 3.41
N VAL A 195 -11.81 -13.10 2.55
CA VAL A 195 -10.91 -13.52 1.45
C VAL A 195 -9.65 -14.17 2.00
N HIS A 196 -9.03 -13.58 3.03
CA HIS A 196 -7.84 -14.13 3.67
C HIS A 196 -8.13 -15.51 4.28
N THR A 197 -9.22 -15.63 5.04
CA THR A 197 -9.65 -16.91 5.63
C THR A 197 -9.94 -17.95 4.53
N GLY A 198 -10.66 -17.57 3.47
CA GLY A 198 -10.94 -18.45 2.34
C GLY A 198 -9.67 -18.92 1.62
N SER A 199 -8.71 -18.02 1.38
CA SER A 199 -7.41 -18.36 0.78
C SER A 199 -6.60 -19.34 1.63
N ALA A 200 -6.66 -19.20 2.96
CA ALA A 200 -6.02 -20.13 3.89
C ALA A 200 -6.68 -21.51 3.87
N LEU A 201 -8.00 -21.59 3.69
CA LEU A 201 -8.75 -22.85 3.60
C LEU A 201 -8.55 -23.57 2.25
N LEU A 202 -8.35 -22.82 1.16
CA LEU A 202 -8.12 -23.39 -0.18
C LEU A 202 -6.66 -23.77 -0.43
N GLY A 203 -5.72 -23.22 0.34
CA GLY A 203 -4.28 -23.51 0.24
C GLY A 203 -3.87 -24.79 0.95
N GLU A 204 -2.62 -25.18 0.77
CA GLU A 204 -1.99 -26.23 1.57
C GLU A 204 -1.67 -25.71 2.98
N PRO A 205 -1.59 -26.58 4.02
CA PRO A 205 -1.18 -26.16 5.35
C PRO A 205 0.13 -25.37 5.33
N GLY A 206 0.07 -24.10 5.74
CA GLY A 206 1.23 -23.19 5.76
C GLY A 206 1.51 -22.43 4.46
N LYS A 207 0.74 -22.64 3.38
CA LYS A 207 0.91 -21.93 2.10
C LYS A 207 -0.44 -21.53 1.49
N PRO A 208 -0.97 -20.34 1.81
CA PRO A 208 -2.24 -19.87 1.26
C PRO A 208 -2.14 -19.70 -0.25
N GLN A 209 -3.23 -20.00 -0.97
CA GLN A 209 -3.26 -19.99 -2.44
C GLN A 209 -2.94 -18.60 -3.02
N SER A 210 -3.35 -17.54 -2.32
CA SER A 210 -3.08 -16.14 -2.71
C SER A 210 -1.59 -15.81 -2.84
N ALA A 211 -0.70 -16.50 -2.14
CA ALA A 211 0.74 -16.22 -2.19
C ALA A 211 1.33 -16.47 -3.59
N ASN A 212 0.92 -17.56 -4.25
CA ASN A 212 1.44 -17.91 -5.58
C ASN A 212 0.94 -16.91 -6.64
N THR A 213 -0.34 -16.57 -6.60
CA THR A 213 -0.95 -15.59 -7.53
C THR A 213 -0.32 -14.22 -7.36
N LEU A 214 -0.13 -13.77 -6.11
CA LEU A 214 0.49 -12.48 -5.81
C LEU A 214 1.94 -12.44 -6.31
N SER A 215 2.72 -13.51 -6.10
CA SER A 215 4.11 -13.57 -6.59
C SER A 215 4.20 -13.42 -8.11
N ARG A 216 3.30 -14.06 -8.86
CA ARG A 216 3.23 -13.94 -10.32
C ARG A 216 2.94 -12.50 -10.74
N ILE A 217 1.87 -11.91 -10.20
CA ILE A 217 1.47 -10.53 -10.53
C ILE A 217 2.57 -9.55 -10.16
N THR A 218 3.15 -9.67 -8.96
CA THR A 218 4.27 -8.80 -8.52
C THR A 218 5.44 -8.88 -9.47
N ARG A 219 5.81 -10.07 -9.97
CA ARG A 219 6.92 -10.22 -10.93
C ARG A 219 6.61 -9.52 -12.25
N GLU A 220 5.42 -9.74 -12.80
CA GLU A 220 4.97 -9.11 -14.05
C GLU A 220 4.95 -7.58 -13.89
N THR A 221 4.38 -7.07 -12.81
CA THR A 221 4.32 -5.63 -12.50
C THR A 221 5.72 -5.02 -12.31
N MET A 222 6.59 -5.63 -11.50
CA MET A 222 7.94 -5.10 -11.24
C MET A 222 8.81 -5.05 -12.50
N SER A 223 8.53 -5.89 -13.51
CA SER A 223 9.25 -5.86 -14.79
C SER A 223 8.89 -4.66 -15.68
N ALA A 224 7.76 -4.00 -15.42
CA ALA A 224 7.26 -2.88 -16.20
C ALA A 224 7.39 -1.52 -15.50
N ILE A 225 7.62 -1.51 -14.18
CA ILE A 225 7.72 -0.28 -13.39
C ILE A 225 9.12 0.35 -13.52
N ASP A 226 9.17 1.68 -13.68
CA ASP A 226 10.37 2.45 -13.40
C ASP A 226 10.65 2.48 -11.89
N ILE A 227 11.63 1.69 -11.46
CA ILE A 227 12.00 1.54 -10.04
C ILE A 227 12.48 2.86 -9.45
N ASN A 228 13.17 3.71 -10.22
CA ASN A 228 13.67 4.99 -9.70
C ASN A 228 12.53 5.95 -9.42
N LEU A 229 11.54 6.02 -10.31
CA LEU A 229 10.33 6.80 -10.09
C LEU A 229 9.55 6.25 -8.88
N LEU A 230 9.39 4.93 -8.79
CA LEU A 230 8.73 4.28 -7.66
C LEU A 230 9.37 4.62 -6.32
N LEU A 231 10.70 4.61 -6.23
CA LEU A 231 11.44 4.94 -5.01
C LEU A 231 11.27 6.41 -4.61
N LYS A 232 11.27 7.33 -5.58
CA LYS A 232 10.99 8.75 -5.31
C LYS A 232 9.57 8.94 -4.78
N THR A 233 8.57 8.36 -5.45
CA THR A 233 7.17 8.42 -5.00
C THR A 233 6.98 7.81 -3.63
N LYS A 234 7.68 6.70 -3.32
CA LYS A 234 7.64 6.08 -2.00
C LYS A 234 8.12 7.04 -0.90
N ASN A 235 9.15 7.84 -1.15
CA ASN A 235 9.65 8.80 -0.16
C ASN A 235 8.62 9.90 0.10
N SER A 236 8.04 10.50 -0.95
CA SER A 236 6.95 11.48 -0.79
C SER A 236 5.73 10.88 -0.08
N LEU A 237 5.39 9.62 -0.36
CA LEU A 237 4.31 8.92 0.33
C LEU A 237 4.65 8.63 1.80
N ALA A 238 5.93 8.47 2.15
CA ALA A 238 6.36 8.27 3.52
C ALA A 238 6.08 9.53 4.37
N GLU A 239 6.34 10.72 3.85
CA GLU A 239 6.01 12.00 4.50
C GLU A 239 4.50 12.16 4.70
N ILE A 240 3.69 11.86 3.68
CA ILE A 240 2.22 11.89 3.78
C ILE A 240 1.73 10.89 4.84
N LYS A 241 2.30 9.69 4.85
CA LYS A 241 1.98 8.66 5.83
C LYS A 241 2.34 9.10 7.25
N GLU A 242 3.47 9.78 7.43
CA GLU A 242 3.89 10.32 8.73
C GLU A 242 2.89 11.34 9.25
N MET A 243 2.47 12.30 8.41
CA MET A 243 1.42 13.26 8.77
C MET A 243 0.10 12.57 9.16
N ALA A 244 -0.34 11.58 8.39
CA ALA A 244 -1.55 10.83 8.71
C ALA A 244 -1.42 10.02 10.01
N LEU A 245 -0.24 9.44 10.27
CA LEU A 245 0.04 8.71 11.50
C LEU A 245 0.07 9.63 12.71
N GLN A 246 0.61 10.85 12.57
CA GLN A 246 0.60 11.88 13.61
C GLN A 246 -0.85 12.19 14.02
N SER A 247 -1.72 12.51 13.05
CA SER A 247 -3.13 12.79 13.32
C SER A 247 -3.85 11.59 13.95
N PHE A 248 -3.50 10.37 13.55
CA PHE A 248 -4.04 9.17 14.17
C PHE A 248 -3.57 8.98 15.62
N ILE A 249 -2.29 9.27 15.91
CA ILE A 249 -1.75 9.22 17.28
C ILE A 249 -2.48 10.24 18.17
N ASP A 250 -2.73 11.46 17.69
CA ASP A 250 -3.49 12.48 18.43
C ASP A 250 -4.92 12.02 18.78
N LEU A 251 -5.54 11.20 17.92
CA LEU A 251 -6.83 10.56 18.20
C LEU A 251 -6.70 9.40 19.20
N LEU A 252 -5.61 8.62 19.14
CA LEU A 252 -5.34 7.55 20.12
C LEU A 252 -5.16 8.11 21.53
N GLU A 253 -4.52 9.27 21.68
CA GLU A 253 -4.37 9.95 22.98
C GLU A 253 -5.71 10.26 23.64
N GLN A 254 -6.75 10.50 22.83
CA GLN A 254 -8.11 10.77 23.29
C GLN A 254 -8.90 9.48 23.61
N SER A 255 -8.40 8.30 23.23
CA SER A 255 -9.07 7.00 23.41
C SER A 255 -8.16 5.94 24.05
N PRO A 256 -8.26 5.73 25.38
CA PRO A 256 -7.45 4.75 26.10
C PRO A 256 -7.64 3.30 25.65
N GLU A 257 -8.82 2.93 25.17
CA GLU A 257 -9.12 1.57 24.70
C GLU A 257 -8.41 1.29 23.37
N LEU A 258 -8.56 2.19 22.39
CA LEU A 258 -7.89 2.09 21.08
C LEU A 258 -6.37 2.10 21.24
N SER A 259 -5.84 2.93 22.13
CA SER A 259 -4.41 2.98 22.45
C SER A 259 -3.85 1.62 22.90
N ARG A 260 -4.60 0.85 23.70
CA ARG A 260 -4.16 -0.47 24.18
C ARG A 260 -4.14 -1.50 23.07
N GLU A 261 -5.19 -1.57 22.26
CA GLU A 261 -5.26 -2.50 21.13
C GLU A 261 -4.19 -2.19 20.09
N PHE A 262 -4.00 -0.91 19.78
CA PHE A 262 -2.94 -0.44 18.90
C PHE A 262 -1.57 -0.83 19.44
N PHE A 263 -1.29 -0.59 20.72
CA PHE A 263 -0.03 -0.97 21.36
C PHE A 263 0.25 -2.46 21.24
N GLN A 264 -0.72 -3.33 21.56
CA GLN A 264 -0.55 -4.78 21.45
C GLN A 264 -0.28 -5.25 20.01
N SER A 265 -1.04 -4.73 19.05
CA SER A 265 -0.87 -5.02 17.62
C SER A 265 0.51 -4.56 17.13
N HIS A 266 0.99 -3.41 17.60
CA HIS A 266 2.28 -2.86 17.25
C HIS A 266 3.44 -3.78 17.67
N PHE A 267 3.39 -4.38 18.86
CA PHE A 267 4.42 -5.35 19.29
C PHE A 267 4.49 -6.58 18.40
N VAL A 268 3.33 -7.14 18.03
CA VAL A 268 3.27 -8.30 17.12
C VAL A 268 3.81 -7.92 15.73
N SER A 269 3.46 -6.73 15.25
CA SER A 269 3.95 -6.18 13.98
C SER A 269 5.45 -5.92 14.00
N MET A 270 6.02 -5.51 15.14
CA MET A 270 7.46 -5.32 15.31
C MET A 270 8.23 -6.63 15.09
N ILE A 271 7.76 -7.75 15.65
CA ILE A 271 8.36 -9.07 15.42
C ILE A 271 8.27 -9.49 13.94
N ALA A 272 7.14 -9.19 13.29
CA ALA A 272 7.00 -9.44 11.85
C ALA A 272 7.95 -8.53 11.03
N SER A 273 8.19 -7.31 11.48
CA SER A 273 9.10 -6.35 10.85
C SER A 273 10.56 -6.77 10.98
N ILE A 274 10.98 -7.26 12.16
CA ILE A 274 12.32 -7.85 12.37
C ILE A 274 12.54 -9.00 11.39
N ARG A 275 11.57 -9.93 11.26
CA ARG A 275 11.64 -11.03 10.29
C ARG A 275 11.71 -10.55 8.83
N LYS A 276 11.04 -9.45 8.49
CA LYS A 276 11.13 -8.83 7.16
C LYS A 276 12.50 -8.20 6.94
N TRP A 277 13.08 -7.58 7.96
CA TRP A 277 14.38 -6.94 7.88
C TRP A 277 15.51 -7.95 7.73
N SER A 278 15.51 -9.05 8.49
CA SER A 278 16.47 -10.15 8.31
C SER A 278 16.47 -10.66 6.86
N ARG A 279 15.30 -10.94 6.27
CA ARG A 279 15.22 -11.34 4.85
C ARG A 279 15.75 -10.29 3.87
N LYS A 280 15.70 -9.01 4.22
CA LYS A 280 16.28 -7.93 3.40
C LYS A 280 17.79 -7.88 3.56
N ALA A 281 18.30 -8.05 4.79
CA ALA A 281 19.73 -8.12 5.06
C ALA A 281 20.37 -9.28 4.27
N ASP A 282 19.79 -10.48 4.33
CA ASP A 282 20.22 -11.63 3.53
C ASP A 282 20.25 -11.34 2.02
N ALA A 283 19.29 -10.54 1.54
CA ALA A 283 19.23 -10.15 0.14
C ALA A 283 20.29 -9.10 -0.20
N PHE A 284 20.58 -8.16 0.69
CA PHE A 284 21.59 -7.14 0.50
C PHE A 284 23.00 -7.74 0.48
N GLU A 285 23.31 -8.65 1.39
CA GLU A 285 24.58 -9.41 1.39
C GLU A 285 24.80 -10.19 0.10
N ARG A 286 23.72 -10.67 -0.55
CA ARG A 286 23.81 -11.38 -1.84
C ARG A 286 23.94 -10.45 -3.05
N LEU A 287 23.44 -9.23 -2.96
CA LEU A 287 23.30 -8.32 -4.09
C LEU A 287 24.38 -7.24 -4.14
N PHE A 288 24.96 -6.88 -3.00
CA PHE A 288 25.93 -5.80 -2.86
C PHE A 288 27.27 -6.33 -2.36
N SER A 289 28.36 -5.65 -2.73
CA SER A 289 29.66 -5.86 -2.10
C SER A 289 29.70 -5.16 -0.73
N ASP A 290 30.62 -5.57 0.14
CA ASP A 290 30.81 -4.94 1.45
C ASP A 290 31.11 -3.44 1.34
N GLU A 291 31.85 -3.03 0.29
CA GLU A 291 32.14 -1.62 0.02
C GLU A 291 30.89 -0.81 -0.38
N ASP A 292 29.98 -1.41 -1.14
CA ASP A 292 28.73 -0.75 -1.54
C ASP A 292 27.79 -0.62 -0.34
N ILE A 293 27.70 -1.66 0.50
CA ILE A 293 26.92 -1.63 1.75
C ILE A 293 27.44 -0.53 2.66
N ALA A 294 28.76 -0.47 2.89
CA ALA A 294 29.37 0.55 3.74
C ALA A 294 29.11 1.97 3.22
N ARG A 295 29.23 2.18 1.89
CA ARG A 295 29.00 3.48 1.26
C ARG A 295 27.54 3.95 1.40
N GLU A 296 26.58 3.09 1.05
CA GLU A 296 25.16 3.45 1.14
C GLU A 296 24.69 3.57 2.60
N PHE A 297 25.26 2.76 3.51
CA PHE A 297 25.00 2.89 4.94
C PHE A 297 25.52 4.23 5.50
N ALA A 298 26.75 4.64 5.15
CA ALA A 298 27.30 5.93 5.57
C ALA A 298 26.47 7.10 5.04
N LYS A 299 25.99 7.01 3.79
CA LYS A 299 25.10 8.00 3.20
C LYS A 299 23.76 8.07 3.94
N GLY A 300 23.14 6.94 4.22
CA GLY A 300 21.88 6.87 4.97
C GLY A 300 22.00 7.37 6.40
N MET A 301 23.08 7.01 7.11
CA MET A 301 23.35 7.50 8.47
C MET A 301 23.57 9.01 8.53
N GLY A 302 24.11 9.62 7.46
CA GLY A 302 24.29 11.07 7.37
C GLY A 302 22.98 11.86 7.26
N GLU A 303 21.88 11.22 6.89
CA GLU A 303 20.55 11.84 6.80
C GLU A 303 19.77 11.77 8.13
N ILE A 304 20.26 11.00 9.11
CA ILE A 304 19.53 10.78 10.36
C ILE A 304 19.86 11.87 11.39
N ASP A 305 18.82 12.48 11.96
CA ASP A 305 18.96 13.39 13.08
C ASP A 305 19.33 12.62 14.37
N ALA A 306 20.59 12.74 14.77
CA ALA A 306 21.13 12.13 15.99
C ALA A 306 20.39 12.59 17.26
N GLN A 307 19.87 13.83 17.29
CA GLN A 307 19.10 14.35 18.43
C GLN A 307 17.73 13.68 18.53
N GLU A 308 17.07 13.45 17.40
CA GLU A 308 15.80 12.74 17.36
C GLU A 308 15.97 11.29 17.83
N ILE A 309 17.01 10.59 17.36
CA ILE A 309 17.39 9.26 17.87
C ILE A 309 17.58 9.30 19.38
N ALA A 310 18.39 10.22 19.89
CA ALA A 310 18.71 10.29 21.32
C ALA A 310 17.44 10.51 22.16
N SER A 311 16.53 11.36 21.69
CA SER A 311 15.23 11.60 22.34
C SER A 311 14.36 10.35 22.36
N THR A 312 14.33 9.60 21.26
CA THR A 312 13.57 8.36 21.10
C THR A 312 14.13 7.26 22.01
N ILE A 313 15.45 7.07 22.02
CA ILE A 313 16.13 6.13 22.92
C ILE A 313 15.81 6.47 24.38
N SER A 314 15.88 7.75 24.76
CA SER A 314 15.58 8.18 26.13
C SER A 314 14.13 7.85 26.53
N ARG A 315 13.16 8.10 25.64
CA ARG A 315 11.75 7.74 25.86
C ARG A 315 11.56 6.22 26.01
N LEU A 316 12.20 5.43 25.16
CA LEU A 316 12.18 3.97 25.21
C LEU A 316 12.80 3.43 26.51
N CYS A 317 13.97 3.93 26.91
CA CYS A 317 14.59 3.58 28.18
C CYS A 317 13.68 3.89 29.37
N GLY A 318 13.02 5.05 29.36
CA GLY A 318 12.02 5.41 30.36
C GLY A 318 10.84 4.42 30.42
N MET A 319 10.32 4.00 29.26
CA MET A 319 9.27 2.99 29.18
C MET A 319 9.74 1.63 29.71
N LEU A 320 10.91 1.16 29.28
CA LEU A 320 11.47 -0.13 29.71
C LEU A 320 11.72 -0.16 31.22
N ASN A 321 12.21 0.93 31.80
CA ASN A 321 12.39 1.04 33.25
C ASN A 321 11.06 0.89 34.01
N ARG A 322 9.97 1.51 33.51
CA ARG A 322 8.62 1.36 34.09
C ARG A 322 8.08 -0.06 33.95
N VAL A 323 8.27 -0.69 32.79
CA VAL A 323 7.85 -2.07 32.54
C VAL A 323 8.62 -3.04 33.43
N ARG A 324 9.94 -2.88 33.56
CA ARG A 324 10.80 -3.68 34.45
C ARG A 324 10.36 -3.57 35.91
N ALA A 325 10.03 -2.37 36.37
CA ALA A 325 9.54 -2.15 37.72
C ALA A 325 8.20 -2.86 37.99
N THR A 326 7.36 -3.02 36.97
CA THR A 326 6.03 -3.64 37.08
C THR A 326 6.06 -5.16 36.84
N THR A 327 6.90 -5.63 35.91
CA THR A 327 6.93 -7.02 35.42
C THR A 327 8.38 -7.47 35.16
N PRO A 328 9.17 -7.70 36.22
CA PRO A 328 10.62 -7.92 36.10
C PRO A 328 11.01 -9.21 35.36
N GLY A 329 10.13 -10.23 35.35
CA GLY A 329 10.43 -11.54 34.75
C GLY A 329 10.39 -11.57 33.22
N ILE A 330 9.60 -10.72 32.58
CA ILE A 330 9.35 -10.79 31.13
C ILE A 330 10.62 -10.41 30.36
N ILE A 331 11.25 -9.29 30.72
CA ILE A 331 12.46 -8.80 30.04
C ILE A 331 13.60 -9.81 30.16
N ARG A 332 13.77 -10.42 31.35
CA ARG A 332 14.80 -11.43 31.59
C ARG A 332 14.60 -12.65 30.69
N ASN A 333 13.39 -13.19 30.61
CA ASN A 333 13.11 -14.38 29.80
C ASN A 333 13.34 -14.12 28.31
N THR A 334 12.88 -12.96 27.81
CA THR A 334 13.11 -12.58 26.41
C THR A 334 14.60 -12.40 26.12
N LEU A 335 15.34 -11.69 26.98
CA LEU A 335 16.79 -11.49 26.80
C LEU A 335 17.55 -12.83 26.81
N SER A 336 17.22 -13.75 27.72
CA SER A 336 17.86 -15.06 27.75
C SER A 336 17.60 -15.87 26.49
N GLN A 337 16.37 -15.84 25.95
CA GLN A 337 16.05 -16.50 24.68
C GLN A 337 16.81 -15.87 23.50
N THR A 338 16.90 -14.54 23.44
CA THR A 338 17.66 -13.84 22.40
C THR A 338 19.15 -14.17 22.48
N ILE A 339 19.79 -14.03 23.65
CA ILE A 339 21.22 -14.27 23.83
C ILE A 339 21.60 -15.70 23.43
N ASN A 340 20.77 -16.69 23.78
CA ASN A 340 21.01 -18.09 23.44
C ASN A 340 20.87 -18.40 21.94
N SER A 341 20.31 -17.48 21.14
CA SER A 341 20.06 -17.67 19.70
C SER A 341 21.09 -16.99 18.79
N VAL A 342 22.04 -16.27 19.39
CA VAL A 342 22.99 -15.40 18.69
C VAL A 342 24.31 -16.14 18.49
N ASP A 343 24.96 -15.94 17.34
CA ASP A 343 26.31 -16.46 17.09
C ASP A 343 27.33 -15.70 17.94
N ALA A 344 27.95 -16.42 18.88
CA ALA A 344 28.90 -15.84 19.82
C ALA A 344 30.18 -15.31 19.14
N ASN A 345 30.58 -15.86 18.00
CA ASN A 345 31.79 -15.45 17.31
C ASN A 345 31.59 -14.12 16.57
N GLU A 346 30.51 -14.00 15.80
CA GLU A 346 30.18 -12.77 15.07
C GLU A 346 29.88 -11.60 16.02
N VAL A 347 29.21 -11.89 17.14
CA VAL A 347 29.00 -10.89 18.19
C VAL A 347 30.30 -10.53 18.88
N GLY A 348 31.19 -11.48 19.14
CA GLY A 348 32.51 -11.20 19.70
C GLY A 348 33.32 -10.23 18.82
N GLU A 349 33.33 -10.45 17.51
CA GLU A 349 33.99 -9.57 16.55
C GLU A 349 33.31 -8.19 16.49
N THR A 350 31.98 -8.16 16.43
CA THR A 350 31.20 -6.91 16.41
C THR A 350 31.43 -6.06 17.66
N VAL A 351 31.39 -6.69 18.83
CA VAL A 351 31.58 -6.01 20.12
C VAL A 351 32.99 -5.45 20.25
N ARG A 352 34.03 -6.11 19.70
CA ARG A 352 35.41 -5.62 19.78
C ARG A 352 35.57 -4.25 19.12
N TRP A 353 35.21 -4.11 17.85
CA TRP A 353 35.35 -2.81 17.17
C TRP A 353 34.33 -1.79 17.69
N LEU A 354 33.10 -2.21 18.00
CA LEU A 354 32.07 -1.31 18.51
C LEU A 354 32.46 -0.71 19.87
N THR A 355 33.13 -1.48 20.73
CA THR A 355 33.58 -1.00 22.04
C THR A 355 34.53 0.17 21.91
N ASP A 356 35.45 0.15 20.94
CA ASP A 356 36.40 1.23 20.74
C ASP A 356 35.68 2.55 20.37
N ASP A 357 34.70 2.48 19.45
CA ASP A 357 33.90 3.64 19.02
C ASP A 357 32.93 4.14 20.11
N VAL A 358 32.34 3.20 20.84
CA VAL A 358 31.34 3.47 21.89
C VAL A 358 31.99 4.04 23.15
N VAL A 359 33.18 3.59 23.54
CA VAL A 359 33.88 4.11 24.72
C VAL A 359 34.18 5.59 24.59
N GLU A 360 34.55 6.05 23.40
CA GLU A 360 34.75 7.49 23.16
C GLU A 360 33.44 8.27 23.24
N SER A 361 32.38 7.73 22.64
CA SER A 361 31.04 8.34 22.58
C SER A 361 30.29 8.33 23.91
N LEU A 362 30.55 7.36 24.80
CA LEU A 362 29.88 7.22 26.11
C LEU A 362 30.52 8.03 27.23
N LYS A 363 31.70 8.65 27.02
CA LYS A 363 32.33 9.51 28.03
C LYS A 363 31.37 10.49 28.72
N PRO A 364 30.41 11.15 28.02
CA PRO A 364 29.47 12.09 28.65
C PRO A 364 28.47 11.44 29.62
N VAL A 365 28.15 10.16 29.43
CA VAL A 365 27.16 9.42 30.26
C VAL A 365 27.81 8.31 31.10
N ALA A 366 29.14 8.24 31.07
CA ALA A 366 29.93 7.18 31.67
C ALA A 366 29.68 7.02 33.18
N SER A 367 29.47 8.13 33.91
CA SER A 367 29.23 8.09 35.35
C SER A 367 27.95 7.35 35.74
N GLU A 368 26.95 7.33 34.88
CA GLU A 368 25.66 6.68 35.13
C GLU A 368 25.63 5.24 34.60
N VAL A 369 26.30 5.01 33.46
CA VAL A 369 26.24 3.72 32.74
C VAL A 369 27.33 2.75 33.18
N LEU A 370 28.55 3.23 33.45
CA LEU A 370 29.67 2.36 33.78
C LEU A 370 29.50 1.64 35.12
N PRO A 371 29.04 2.26 36.23
CA PRO A 371 28.92 1.54 37.50
C PRO A 371 28.03 0.28 37.45
N PRO A 372 26.80 0.30 36.89
CA PRO A 372 26.00 -0.91 36.76
C PRO A 372 26.57 -1.92 35.74
N LEU A 373 27.21 -1.45 34.65
CA LEU A 373 27.88 -2.35 33.70
C LEU A 373 29.07 -3.07 34.33
N ILE A 374 29.96 -2.34 35.01
CA ILE A 374 31.12 -2.90 35.70
C ILE A 374 30.67 -3.91 36.75
N ARG A 375 29.61 -3.62 37.52
CA ARG A 375 29.03 -4.59 38.47
C ARG A 375 28.50 -5.83 37.77
N GLY A 376 27.73 -5.67 36.70
CA GLY A 376 27.19 -6.79 35.93
C GLY A 376 28.29 -7.66 35.29
N ILE A 377 29.33 -7.05 34.73
CA ILE A 377 30.50 -7.73 34.20
C ILE A 377 31.26 -8.45 35.33
N ALA A 378 31.47 -7.80 36.48
CA ALA A 378 32.11 -8.42 37.63
C ALA A 378 31.32 -9.64 38.16
N ASP A 379 29.99 -9.57 38.12
CA ASP A 379 29.12 -10.71 38.47
C ASP A 379 29.22 -11.85 37.44
N LEU A 380 29.32 -11.53 36.14
CA LEU A 380 29.53 -12.52 35.07
C LEU A 380 30.93 -13.17 35.12
N LEU A 381 31.94 -12.41 35.54
CA LEU A 381 33.33 -12.85 35.63
C LEU A 381 33.65 -13.52 36.98
N ARG A 382 32.69 -13.57 37.89
CA ARG A 382 32.83 -14.28 39.15
C ARG A 382 32.97 -15.78 38.84
N PRO A 383 34.05 -16.45 39.25
CA PRO A 383 34.32 -17.81 38.83
C PRO A 383 33.24 -18.75 39.36
N ASP A 384 32.47 -19.36 38.45
CA ASP A 384 31.94 -20.69 38.70
C ASP A 384 33.10 -21.69 38.57
N VAL A 385 33.03 -22.81 39.29
CA VAL A 385 34.13 -23.71 39.66
C VAL A 385 34.89 -24.37 38.47
N ALA A 386 34.61 -24.01 37.22
CA ALA A 386 35.26 -24.52 36.02
C ALA A 386 36.04 -23.42 35.29
N GLY A 387 37.36 -23.62 35.19
CA GLY A 387 38.38 -22.86 34.45
C GLY A 387 37.97 -21.61 33.67
N VAL A 388 38.56 -20.47 34.04
CA VAL A 388 38.42 -19.19 33.32
C VAL A 388 39.29 -19.24 32.04
N PRO A 389 38.74 -18.91 30.85
CA PRO A 389 39.51 -18.77 29.62
C PRO A 389 40.64 -17.73 29.72
N ALA A 390 41.78 -17.97 29.07
CA ALA A 390 42.97 -17.11 29.14
C ALA A 390 42.72 -15.65 28.72
N GLU A 391 41.87 -15.41 27.71
CA GLU A 391 41.49 -14.05 27.29
C GLU A 391 40.71 -13.29 28.37
N ILE A 392 39.91 -14.01 29.17
CA ILE A 392 39.17 -13.42 30.30
C ILE A 392 40.13 -13.10 31.45
N GLU A 393 41.14 -13.94 31.69
CA GLU A 393 42.19 -13.65 32.67
C GLU A 393 42.98 -12.39 32.28
N GLU A 394 43.31 -12.23 31.00
CA GLU A 394 43.99 -11.05 30.46
C GLU A 394 43.14 -9.78 30.60
N ALA A 395 41.86 -9.84 30.23
CA ALA A 395 40.93 -8.71 30.39
C ALA A 395 40.74 -8.33 31.87
N LEU A 396 40.68 -9.31 32.78
CA LEU A 396 40.63 -9.09 34.23
C LEU A 396 41.93 -8.46 34.76
N ALA A 397 43.09 -8.88 34.26
CA ALA A 397 44.38 -8.29 34.61
C ALA A 397 44.47 -6.82 34.14
N TYR A 398 44.03 -6.54 32.91
CA TYR A 398 43.92 -5.19 32.37
C TYR A 398 43.00 -4.31 33.22
N LEU A 399 41.79 -4.78 33.54
CA LEU A 399 40.84 -4.07 34.40
C LEU A 399 41.41 -3.79 35.80
N LYS A 400 42.05 -4.78 36.43
CA LYS A 400 42.72 -4.60 37.74
C LYS A 400 43.82 -3.54 37.65
N SER A 401 44.61 -3.54 36.58
CA SER A 401 45.66 -2.54 36.37
C SER A 401 45.10 -1.12 36.18
N ALA A 402 43.99 -0.98 35.46
CA ALA A 402 43.32 0.30 35.23
C ALA A 402 42.65 0.87 36.49
N ILE A 403 42.15 0.01 37.38
CA ILE A 403 41.59 0.41 38.68
C ILE A 403 42.70 0.79 39.67
N ASN A 404 43.74 -0.05 39.77
CA ASN A 404 44.81 0.14 40.76
C ASN A 404 45.80 1.26 40.40
N SER A 405 45.86 1.67 39.13
CA SER A 405 46.71 2.80 38.69
C SER A 405 46.21 4.17 39.18
N LYS A 406 44.97 4.28 39.69
CA LYS A 406 44.47 5.50 40.37
C LYS A 406 44.70 5.52 41.88
N GLU A 407 44.93 4.39 42.53
CA GLU A 407 45.22 4.34 43.97
C GLU A 407 46.68 4.70 44.31
N ALA A 408 47.56 4.80 43.29
CA ALA A 408 48.97 5.16 43.46
C ALA A 408 49.26 6.69 43.49
N VAL A 409 48.22 7.54 43.40
CA VAL A 409 48.34 8.99 43.57
C VAL A 409 47.47 9.42 44.75
N VAL A 410 47.90 9.04 45.96
CA VAL A 410 47.54 9.71 47.23
C VAL A 410 48.82 9.93 48.01
#